data_AF-A0A1Y3ZDM4-F1
#
_entry.id   AF-A0A1Y3ZDM4-F1
#
_cell.length_a   1.000
_cell.length_b   1.000
_cell.length_c   1.000
_cell.angle_alpha   90.00
_cell.angle_beta   90.00
_cell.angle_gamma   90.00
#
_symmetry.space_group_name_H-M   'P 1'
#
loop_
_entity.id
_entity.type
_entity.pdbx_description
1 polymer ?
#
loop_
_entity_poly.entity_id
_entity_poly.type
_entity_poly.pdbx_seq_one_letter_code
_entity_poly.pdbx_strand_id
1 'polypeptide(L)'
;MSIQTEITRIENARNTMRNKAVELGIAEGTAKMDVLAAAFDGIVNQGAVSATVTEGDTYTIPKGYHNGSGTVSGTAGGGNYKLQSKQVTPTKQQQNVTPDGGFYGLSDVTVAAIPAQYQDVSSVTAIAADVLANKNFVTKDGQLTAGTMPNIGAVSETLNTTTKFYTVPKGYHSGTGTVSIVTEEKTATPTKAPQDITPTTGKVLSKVTVEAIPAEFVDTSDATAAAGEILDGKTAYIGGLKVEGTMANNGAVAKTLDSTTTSFTIPAGYHDGKGTVGIDVETKTATPTESQQTVAPTAGKVLTAVTVEAIPARYKDTTPVTAAAADVLDGKFIVTGTGAVEGTMPNNGAVNKTIDGLTETSAAIPAGYTTGGTVSLDSSIEDALASI
;
A
#
# COMPACT_ATOMS: atom_id res chain seq x y z
N MET A 1 -136.49 69.07 -6.86
CA MET A 1 -135.93 67.89 -7.56
C MET A 1 -136.45 67.93 -8.99
N SER A 2 -135.58 67.90 -10.01
CA SER A 2 -136.05 67.89 -11.40
C SER A 2 -136.32 66.46 -11.86
N ILE A 3 -137.24 66.31 -12.82
CA ILE A 3 -137.55 65.00 -13.42
C ILE A 3 -136.28 64.36 -14.02
N GLN A 4 -135.39 65.17 -14.61
CA GLN A 4 -134.14 64.70 -15.20
C GLN A 4 -133.19 64.09 -14.16
N THR A 5 -133.06 64.70 -12.98
CA THR A 5 -132.24 64.16 -11.89
C THR A 5 -132.75 62.79 -11.45
N GLU A 6 -134.07 62.62 -11.40
CA GLU A 6 -134.70 61.36 -10.98
C GLU A 6 -134.54 60.25 -12.02
N ILE A 7 -134.64 60.59 -13.32
CA ILE A 7 -134.38 59.64 -14.42
C ILE A 7 -132.93 59.13 -14.34
N THR A 8 -131.94 60.03 -14.21
CA THR A 8 -130.53 59.62 -14.10
C THR A 8 -130.28 58.76 -12.85
N ARG A 9 -130.93 59.05 -11.72
CA ARG A 9 -130.84 58.23 -10.50
C ARG A 9 -131.34 56.80 -10.75
N ILE A 10 -132.50 56.65 -11.42
CA ILE A 10 -133.10 55.35 -11.74
C ILE A 10 -132.23 54.58 -12.74
N GLU A 11 -131.66 55.25 -13.74
CA GLU A 11 -130.76 54.64 -14.71
C GLU A 11 -129.48 54.11 -14.05
N ASN A 12 -128.89 54.87 -13.14
CA ASN A 12 -127.73 54.44 -12.37
C ASN A 12 -128.08 53.25 -11.47
N ALA A 13 -129.20 53.31 -10.74
CA ALA A 13 -129.65 52.20 -9.90
C ALA A 13 -129.87 50.92 -10.72
N ARG A 14 -130.55 51.03 -11.87
CA ARG A 14 -130.73 49.93 -12.83
C ARG A 14 -129.39 49.36 -13.30
N ASN A 15 -128.45 50.23 -13.69
CA ASN A 15 -127.15 49.81 -14.20
C ASN A 15 -126.32 49.11 -13.12
N THR A 16 -126.35 49.61 -11.87
CA THR A 16 -125.72 48.95 -10.72
C THR A 16 -126.29 47.56 -10.49
N MET A 17 -127.63 47.43 -10.45
CA MET A 17 -128.29 46.13 -10.30
C MET A 17 -127.98 45.19 -11.47
N ARG A 18 -127.94 45.72 -12.71
CA ARG A 18 -127.57 44.95 -13.90
C ARG A 18 -126.15 44.41 -13.82
N ASN A 19 -125.20 45.26 -13.50
CA ASN A 19 -123.80 44.86 -13.41
C ASN A 19 -123.63 43.75 -12.37
N LYS A 20 -124.32 43.86 -11.23
CA LYS A 20 -124.28 42.81 -10.20
C LYS A 20 -124.96 41.51 -10.67
N ALA A 21 -126.06 41.61 -11.41
CA ALA A 21 -126.73 40.45 -12.00
C ALA A 21 -125.85 39.74 -13.04
N VAL A 22 -125.06 40.47 -13.83
CA VAL A 22 -124.08 39.89 -14.77
C VAL A 22 -122.96 39.18 -14.00
N GLU A 23 -122.42 39.80 -12.94
CA GLU A 23 -121.40 39.16 -12.09
C GLU A 23 -121.87 37.85 -11.46
N LEU A 24 -123.14 37.80 -11.05
CA LEU A 24 -123.75 36.59 -10.49
C LEU A 24 -124.18 35.58 -11.57
N GLY A 25 -124.01 35.91 -12.86
CA GLY A 25 -124.37 35.06 -13.99
C GLY A 25 -125.88 34.84 -14.17
N ILE A 26 -126.71 35.74 -13.64
CA ILE A 26 -128.18 35.59 -13.65
C ILE A 26 -128.86 36.47 -14.71
N ALA A 27 -128.15 37.44 -15.31
CA ALA A 27 -128.69 38.28 -16.39
C ALA A 27 -127.59 38.80 -17.33
N GLU A 28 -127.98 39.26 -18.52
CA GLU A 28 -127.06 39.84 -19.51
C GLU A 28 -126.86 41.35 -19.36
N GLY A 29 -125.74 41.88 -19.89
CA GLY A 29 -125.32 43.29 -19.78
C GLY A 29 -126.22 44.31 -20.46
N THR A 30 -127.21 43.88 -21.23
CA THR A 30 -128.23 44.71 -21.89
C THR A 30 -129.63 44.56 -21.28
N ALA A 31 -129.79 43.74 -20.24
CA ALA A 31 -131.10 43.40 -19.67
C ALA A 31 -131.88 44.64 -19.17
N LYS A 32 -133.17 44.69 -19.49
CA LYS A 32 -134.07 45.74 -18.99
C LYS A 32 -134.51 45.44 -17.55
N MET A 33 -135.10 46.43 -16.89
CA MET A 33 -135.41 46.37 -15.44
C MET A 33 -136.36 45.23 -15.08
N ASP A 34 -137.33 44.95 -15.96
CA ASP A 34 -138.27 43.83 -15.87
C ASP A 34 -137.56 42.47 -15.92
N VAL A 35 -136.61 42.31 -16.84
CA VAL A 35 -135.79 41.08 -16.96
C VAL A 35 -134.89 40.90 -15.73
N LEU A 36 -134.30 41.99 -15.23
CA LEU A 36 -133.49 41.94 -14.01
C LEU A 36 -134.33 41.56 -12.79
N ALA A 37 -135.54 42.12 -12.66
CA ALA A 37 -136.44 41.80 -11.56
C ALA A 37 -136.82 40.32 -11.57
N ALA A 38 -137.19 39.76 -12.72
CA ALA A 38 -137.48 38.34 -12.86
C ALA A 38 -136.26 37.44 -12.55
N ALA A 39 -135.05 37.86 -12.97
CA ALA A 39 -133.82 37.11 -12.70
C ALA A 39 -133.48 37.06 -11.21
N PHE A 40 -133.68 38.15 -10.46
CA PHE A 40 -133.48 38.17 -9.02
C PHE A 40 -134.56 37.40 -8.26
N ASP A 41 -135.82 37.50 -8.71
CA ASP A 41 -136.95 36.73 -8.13
C ASP A 41 -136.77 35.21 -8.32
N GLY A 42 -136.15 34.80 -9.43
CA GLY A 42 -135.84 33.39 -9.72
C GLY A 42 -134.72 32.76 -8.88
N ILE A 43 -134.02 33.51 -8.02
CA ILE A 43 -132.99 32.96 -7.14
C ILE A 43 -133.65 32.22 -5.97
N VAL A 44 -133.56 30.90 -5.98
CA VAL A 44 -134.02 30.08 -4.85
C VAL A 44 -133.16 30.36 -3.62
N ASN A 45 -133.78 30.73 -2.50
CA ASN A 45 -133.11 30.86 -1.22
C ASN A 45 -132.97 29.49 -0.54
N GLN A 46 -131.75 28.96 -0.50
CA GLN A 46 -131.41 27.67 0.10
C GLN A 46 -131.04 27.77 1.58
N GLY A 47 -130.94 28.99 2.14
CA GLY A 47 -130.66 29.21 3.55
C GLY A 47 -129.29 28.65 4.00
N ALA A 48 -129.27 28.00 5.17
CA ALA A 48 -128.08 27.35 5.72
C ALA A 48 -128.02 25.88 5.29
N VAL A 49 -127.24 25.58 4.27
CA VAL A 49 -127.07 24.20 3.79
C VAL A 49 -126.01 23.48 4.61
N SER A 50 -126.44 22.50 5.40
CA SER A 50 -125.55 21.61 6.15
C SER A 50 -125.73 20.16 5.75
N ALA A 51 -124.63 19.41 5.75
CA ALA A 51 -124.63 17.98 5.47
C ALA A 51 -123.56 17.28 6.32
N THR A 52 -123.78 15.99 6.56
CA THR A 52 -122.77 15.11 7.13
C THR A 52 -122.39 14.08 6.08
N VAL A 53 -121.10 13.88 5.84
CA VAL A 53 -120.59 12.93 4.84
C VAL A 53 -119.70 11.89 5.50
N THR A 54 -119.71 10.65 4.97
CA THR A 54 -118.79 9.59 5.36
C THR A 54 -117.70 9.37 4.31
N GLU A 55 -116.70 8.54 4.62
CA GLU A 55 -115.54 8.32 3.73
C GLU A 55 -115.99 7.67 2.41
N GLY A 56 -115.78 8.39 1.29
CA GLY A 56 -116.23 8.00 -0.04
C GLY A 56 -117.53 8.66 -0.52
N ASP A 57 -118.27 9.37 0.35
CA ASP A 57 -119.49 10.06 -0.03
C ASP A 57 -119.21 11.40 -0.73
N THR A 58 -120.11 11.78 -1.64
CA THR A 58 -120.12 13.11 -2.27
C THR A 58 -121.44 13.82 -1.96
N TYR A 59 -121.37 15.02 -1.40
CA TYR A 59 -122.52 15.90 -1.20
C TYR A 59 -122.53 17.03 -2.22
N THR A 60 -123.59 17.10 -3.03
CA THR A 60 -123.77 18.17 -4.03
C THR A 60 -124.54 19.33 -3.41
N ILE A 61 -123.90 20.49 -3.30
CA ILE A 61 -124.54 21.70 -2.76
C ILE A 61 -125.58 22.22 -3.76
N PRO A 62 -126.86 22.41 -3.35
CA PRO A 62 -127.91 22.90 -4.25
C PRO A 62 -127.61 24.29 -4.83
N LYS A 63 -128.02 24.54 -6.09
CA LYS A 63 -127.92 25.88 -6.71
C LYS A 63 -128.90 26.84 -6.04
N GLY A 64 -128.47 28.07 -5.77
CA GLY A 64 -129.29 29.12 -5.15
C GLY A 64 -128.47 30.04 -4.23
N TYR A 65 -129.16 30.91 -3.49
CA TYR A 65 -128.54 31.75 -2.45
C TYR A 65 -128.38 30.95 -1.16
N HIS A 66 -127.18 31.00 -0.57
CA HIS A 66 -126.87 30.41 0.73
C HIS A 66 -126.52 31.51 1.71
N ASN A 67 -127.02 31.43 2.95
CA ASN A 67 -126.86 32.49 3.96
C ASN A 67 -125.50 32.49 4.68
N GLY A 68 -124.59 31.60 4.30
CA GLY A 68 -123.22 31.51 4.84
C GLY A 68 -123.09 30.83 6.21
N SER A 69 -124.18 30.34 6.82
CA SER A 69 -124.12 29.63 8.13
C SER A 69 -124.25 28.10 8.03
N GLY A 70 -124.24 27.55 6.82
CA GLY A 70 -124.23 26.11 6.56
C GLY A 70 -122.86 25.45 6.79
N THR A 71 -122.84 24.15 7.07
CA THR A 71 -121.64 23.37 7.41
C THR A 71 -121.69 21.98 6.79
N VAL A 72 -120.60 21.56 6.11
CA VAL A 72 -120.42 20.16 5.71
C VAL A 72 -119.41 19.52 6.65
N SER A 73 -119.85 18.58 7.48
CA SER A 73 -119.02 17.95 8.50
C SER A 73 -118.75 16.49 8.15
N GLY A 74 -117.48 16.08 8.22
CA GLY A 74 -117.14 14.65 8.21
C GLY A 74 -117.37 14.07 9.59
N THR A 75 -118.20 13.03 9.72
CA THR A 75 -118.16 12.23 10.96
C THR A 75 -116.91 11.37 10.92
N ALA A 76 -116.07 11.46 11.97
CA ALA A 76 -114.94 10.56 12.15
C ALA A 76 -115.43 9.13 11.94
N GLY A 77 -114.92 8.46 10.90
CA GLY A 77 -115.29 7.08 10.61
C GLY A 77 -115.06 6.27 11.87
N GLY A 78 -116.12 5.70 12.44
CA GLY A 78 -116.07 4.81 13.60
C GLY A 78 -115.38 3.46 13.31
N GLY A 79 -114.41 3.44 12.39
CA GLY A 79 -113.50 2.33 12.22
C GLY A 79 -112.46 2.38 13.32
N ASN A 80 -112.36 1.32 14.12
CA ASN A 80 -111.20 1.09 14.98
C ASN A 80 -109.95 0.90 14.10
N TYR A 81 -109.30 2.00 13.70
CA TYR A 81 -108.02 1.95 13.00
C TYR A 81 -106.95 1.48 13.96
N LYS A 82 -106.69 0.17 13.97
CA LYS A 82 -105.59 -0.38 14.75
C LYS A 82 -104.29 0.07 14.08
N LEU A 83 -103.57 1.00 14.73
CA LEU A 83 -102.24 1.45 14.31
C LEU A 83 -101.17 0.60 15.01
N GLN A 84 -100.04 0.40 14.34
CA GLN A 84 -98.95 -0.43 14.83
C GLN A 84 -97.71 0.40 15.16
N SER A 85 -97.17 0.25 16.37
CA SER A 85 -95.81 0.69 16.68
C SER A 85 -94.80 -0.38 16.24
N LYS A 86 -93.70 0.04 15.61
CA LYS A 86 -92.59 -0.84 15.22
C LYS A 86 -91.25 -0.33 15.74
N GLN A 87 -90.32 -1.26 15.93
CA GLN A 87 -88.93 -0.94 16.22
C GLN A 87 -88.00 -1.59 15.19
N VAL A 88 -86.97 -0.86 14.75
CA VAL A 88 -85.91 -1.38 13.87
C VAL A 88 -84.52 -1.03 14.40
N THR A 89 -83.57 -1.93 14.21
CA THR A 89 -82.15 -1.70 14.53
C THR A 89 -81.39 -1.38 13.24
N PRO A 90 -80.62 -0.28 13.17
CA PRO A 90 -79.85 0.08 11.99
C PRO A 90 -78.97 -1.06 11.48
N THR A 91 -78.94 -1.23 10.16
CA THR A 91 -78.04 -2.15 9.46
C THR A 91 -77.33 -1.44 8.32
N LYS A 92 -76.38 -2.12 7.65
CA LYS A 92 -75.74 -1.60 6.44
C LYS A 92 -76.67 -1.57 5.21
N GLN A 93 -77.84 -2.20 5.29
CA GLN A 93 -78.80 -2.28 4.19
C GLN A 93 -80.04 -1.45 4.48
N GLN A 94 -80.72 -1.03 3.42
CA GLN A 94 -82.02 -0.38 3.52
C GLN A 94 -83.01 -1.30 4.23
N GLN A 95 -83.77 -0.72 5.16
CA GLN A 95 -84.83 -1.43 5.89
C GLN A 95 -86.18 -0.84 5.48
N ASN A 96 -87.03 -1.69 4.90
CA ASN A 96 -88.42 -1.33 4.63
C ASN A 96 -89.25 -1.63 5.88
N VAL A 97 -89.92 -0.61 6.42
CA VAL A 97 -90.80 -0.75 7.58
C VAL A 97 -92.24 -0.50 7.12
N THR A 98 -93.01 -1.58 7.02
CA THR A 98 -94.43 -1.54 6.62
C THR A 98 -95.30 -2.05 7.76
N PRO A 99 -96.57 -1.63 7.90
CA PRO A 99 -97.51 -2.25 8.84
C PRO A 99 -97.68 -3.75 8.55
N ASP A 100 -97.94 -4.54 9.60
CA ASP A 100 -98.33 -5.94 9.45
C ASP A 100 -99.80 -6.05 8.99
N GLY A 101 -100.18 -7.21 8.46
CA GLY A 101 -101.56 -7.49 8.07
C GLY A 101 -102.54 -7.26 9.23
N GLY A 102 -103.63 -6.54 8.96
CA GLY A 102 -104.65 -6.20 9.96
C GLY A 102 -104.43 -4.88 10.70
N PHE A 103 -103.38 -4.12 10.36
CA PHE A 103 -103.18 -2.74 10.80
C PHE A 103 -103.34 -1.76 9.62
N TYR A 104 -103.96 -0.61 9.88
CA TYR A 104 -104.22 0.40 8.85
C TYR A 104 -102.98 1.24 8.53
N GLY A 105 -102.07 1.37 9.49
CA GLY A 105 -100.87 2.19 9.38
C GLY A 105 -99.94 2.00 10.57
N LEU A 106 -98.77 2.64 10.50
CA LEU A 106 -97.84 2.71 11.62
C LEU A 106 -98.21 3.89 12.52
N SER A 107 -98.25 3.68 13.84
CA SER A 107 -98.36 4.80 14.80
C SER A 107 -97.02 5.52 14.96
N ASP A 108 -95.94 4.76 14.96
CA ASP A 108 -94.57 5.23 15.12
C ASP A 108 -93.57 4.15 14.66
N VAL A 109 -92.34 4.58 14.39
CA VAL A 109 -91.18 3.71 14.17
C VAL A 109 -90.06 4.18 15.08
N THR A 110 -89.71 3.35 16.05
CA THR A 110 -88.54 3.58 16.91
C THR A 110 -87.29 3.00 16.26
N VAL A 111 -86.27 3.83 16.04
CA VAL A 111 -84.96 3.38 15.52
C VAL A 111 -84.02 3.15 16.71
N ALA A 112 -83.53 1.93 16.88
CA ALA A 112 -82.58 1.59 17.93
C ALA A 112 -81.18 2.18 17.65
N ALA A 113 -80.30 2.15 18.65
CA ALA A 113 -78.91 2.58 18.49
C ALA A 113 -78.17 1.73 17.45
N ILE A 114 -77.18 2.33 16.80
CA ILE A 114 -76.32 1.63 15.83
C ILE A 114 -75.55 0.51 16.58
N PRO A 115 -75.57 -0.74 16.09
CA PRO A 115 -74.81 -1.84 16.70
C PRO A 115 -73.33 -1.49 16.92
N ALA A 116 -72.80 -1.81 18.11
CA ALA A 116 -71.43 -1.46 18.52
C ALA A 116 -70.36 -1.95 17.53
N GLN A 117 -70.57 -3.12 16.91
CA GLN A 117 -69.69 -3.69 15.89
C GLN A 117 -69.50 -2.81 14.64
N TYR A 118 -70.44 -1.91 14.35
CA TYR A 118 -70.33 -0.97 13.22
C TYR A 118 -69.66 0.34 13.58
N GLN A 119 -69.33 0.53 14.88
CA GLN A 119 -68.59 1.67 15.41
C GLN A 119 -67.29 1.21 16.09
N ASP A 120 -66.93 -0.06 15.97
CA ASP A 120 -65.78 -0.64 16.64
C ASP A 120 -64.48 -0.24 15.92
N VAL A 121 -63.82 0.78 16.47
CA VAL A 121 -62.48 1.25 16.08
C VAL A 121 -61.42 0.83 17.10
N SER A 122 -61.73 -0.08 18.02
CA SER A 122 -60.81 -0.50 19.09
C SER A 122 -59.54 -1.17 18.57
N SER A 123 -59.59 -1.73 17.35
CA SER A 123 -58.44 -2.34 16.67
C SER A 123 -57.47 -1.32 16.05
N VAL A 124 -57.83 -0.03 16.00
CA VAL A 124 -56.95 1.01 15.45
C VAL A 124 -55.82 1.31 16.42
N THR A 125 -54.59 1.00 16.02
CA THR A 125 -53.38 1.26 16.81
C THR A 125 -52.57 2.47 16.33
N ALA A 126 -52.84 2.97 15.12
CA ALA A 126 -52.13 4.09 14.54
C ALA A 126 -52.30 5.37 15.36
N ILE A 127 -51.20 6.07 15.62
CA ILE A 127 -51.21 7.44 16.15
C ILE A 127 -50.89 8.44 15.04
N ALA A 128 -51.08 9.73 15.31
CA ALA A 128 -50.80 10.79 14.33
C ALA A 128 -49.38 10.69 13.75
N ALA A 129 -48.39 10.32 14.57
CA ALA A 129 -46.99 10.16 14.13
C ALA A 129 -46.74 8.97 13.19
N ASP A 130 -47.68 8.01 13.08
CA ASP A 130 -47.57 6.85 12.21
C ASP A 130 -48.15 7.09 10.82
N VAL A 131 -48.97 8.14 10.67
CA VAL A 131 -49.70 8.46 9.45
C VAL A 131 -49.04 9.66 8.75
N LEU A 132 -48.92 9.60 7.42
CA LEU A 132 -48.38 10.69 6.61
C LEU A 132 -49.08 12.02 6.91
N ALA A 133 -48.28 13.10 6.93
CA ALA A 133 -48.76 14.45 7.14
C ALA A 133 -49.93 14.78 6.20
N ASN A 134 -50.94 15.46 6.73
CA ASN A 134 -52.17 15.86 6.02
C ASN A 134 -53.07 14.70 5.54
N LYS A 135 -52.73 13.43 5.84
CA LYS A 135 -53.66 12.32 5.65
C LYS A 135 -54.52 12.16 6.89
N ASN A 136 -55.84 12.12 6.71
CA ASN A 136 -56.78 11.96 7.82
C ASN A 136 -57.07 10.49 8.08
N PHE A 137 -57.20 10.12 9.36
CA PHE A 137 -57.62 8.80 9.81
C PHE A 137 -58.52 8.91 11.05
N VAL A 138 -59.27 7.86 11.36
CA VAL A 138 -60.09 7.79 12.57
C VAL A 138 -59.30 7.06 13.66
N THR A 139 -59.17 7.66 14.84
CA THR A 139 -58.45 7.06 15.97
C THR A 139 -59.30 6.01 16.70
N LYS A 140 -58.68 5.27 17.63
CA LYS A 140 -59.40 4.36 18.54
C LYS A 140 -60.51 5.00 19.38
N ASP A 141 -60.49 6.33 19.50
CA ASP A 141 -61.49 7.11 20.23
C ASP A 141 -62.61 7.62 19.29
N GLY A 142 -62.61 7.18 18.03
CA GLY A 142 -63.57 7.59 17.00
C GLY A 142 -63.33 8.99 16.43
N GLN A 143 -62.20 9.63 16.76
CA GLN A 143 -61.91 11.00 16.36
C GLN A 143 -61.18 11.07 15.01
N LEU A 144 -61.62 11.98 14.14
CA LEU A 144 -60.92 12.29 12.90
C LEU A 144 -59.65 13.09 13.22
N THR A 145 -58.49 12.51 12.97
CA THR A 145 -57.18 13.11 13.26
C THR A 145 -56.32 13.15 12.00
N ALA A 146 -55.54 14.22 11.83
CA ALA A 146 -54.56 14.32 10.76
C ALA A 146 -53.23 13.68 11.18
N GLY A 147 -52.60 12.93 10.28
CA GLY A 147 -51.24 12.43 10.44
C GLY A 147 -50.20 13.55 10.52
N THR A 148 -49.04 13.25 11.09
CA THR A 148 -47.91 14.19 11.30
C THR A 148 -46.58 13.65 10.76
N MET A 149 -46.54 12.43 10.20
CA MET A 149 -45.29 11.86 9.65
C MET A 149 -44.86 12.63 8.39
N PRO A 150 -43.68 13.28 8.38
CA PRO A 150 -43.22 13.98 7.20
C PRO A 150 -42.86 13.01 6.07
N ASN A 151 -43.14 13.40 4.83
CA ASN A 151 -42.65 12.72 3.64
C ASN A 151 -41.32 13.33 3.21
N ILE A 152 -40.23 12.58 3.35
CA ILE A 152 -38.86 13.01 3.04
C ILE A 152 -38.52 12.72 1.56
N GLY A 153 -39.24 11.80 0.92
CA GLY A 153 -39.01 11.44 -0.49
C GLY A 153 -37.78 10.55 -0.68
N ALA A 154 -37.03 10.76 -1.77
CA ALA A 154 -35.77 10.09 -2.03
C ALA A 154 -34.62 10.97 -1.53
N VAL A 155 -33.71 10.41 -0.74
CA VAL A 155 -32.51 11.15 -0.31
C VAL A 155 -31.26 10.44 -0.78
N SER A 156 -30.35 11.19 -1.39
CA SER A 156 -29.07 10.66 -1.84
C SER A 156 -27.92 11.50 -1.29
N GLU A 157 -26.86 10.83 -0.87
CA GLU A 157 -25.68 11.46 -0.29
C GLU A 157 -24.40 10.76 -0.75
N THR A 158 -23.32 11.52 -0.89
CA THR A 158 -21.99 10.95 -1.18
C THR A 158 -21.03 11.24 -0.03
N LEU A 159 -20.56 10.19 0.62
CA LEU A 159 -19.60 10.28 1.71
C LEU A 159 -18.17 10.37 1.18
N ASN A 160 -17.33 11.09 1.90
CA ASN A 160 -15.91 11.22 1.60
C ASN A 160 -15.07 11.37 2.89
N THR A 161 -13.79 11.68 2.74
CA THR A 161 -12.87 11.82 3.87
C THR A 161 -13.20 12.98 4.81
N THR A 162 -13.98 13.96 4.35
CA THR A 162 -14.49 15.10 5.14
C THR A 162 -15.90 14.80 5.69
N THR A 163 -16.83 14.39 4.84
CA THR A 163 -18.20 14.02 5.24
C THR A 163 -18.31 12.51 5.49
N LYS A 164 -17.98 12.11 6.72
CA LYS A 164 -17.87 10.69 7.11
C LYS A 164 -19.20 10.03 7.50
N PHE A 165 -20.21 10.83 7.81
CA PHE A 165 -21.48 10.36 8.34
C PHE A 165 -22.63 11.11 7.67
N TYR A 166 -23.74 10.39 7.46
CA TYR A 166 -24.99 10.95 7.00
C TYR A 166 -26.12 10.52 7.95
N THR A 167 -26.82 11.49 8.53
CA THR A 167 -27.96 11.25 9.42
C THR A 167 -29.23 11.20 8.59
N VAL A 168 -29.86 10.03 8.50
CA VAL A 168 -31.12 9.86 7.78
C VAL A 168 -32.24 10.60 8.53
N PRO A 169 -32.96 11.55 7.89
CA PRO A 169 -34.07 12.26 8.53
C PRO A 169 -35.21 11.31 8.93
N LYS A 170 -35.84 11.55 10.09
CA LYS A 170 -37.02 10.79 10.52
C LYS A 170 -38.21 11.12 9.61
N GLY A 171 -38.90 10.10 9.11
CA GLY A 171 -40.10 10.25 8.28
C GLY A 171 -40.26 9.10 7.29
N TYR A 172 -41.19 9.26 6.35
CA TYR A 172 -41.37 8.34 5.24
C TYR A 172 -40.35 8.61 4.13
N HIS A 173 -39.68 7.56 3.66
CA HIS A 173 -38.75 7.58 2.54
C HIS A 173 -39.27 6.73 1.40
N SER A 174 -39.03 7.15 0.15
CA SER A 174 -39.52 6.47 -1.04
C SER A 174 -38.81 5.15 -1.37
N GLY A 175 -37.71 4.83 -0.67
CA GLY A 175 -36.88 3.64 -0.92
C GLY A 175 -35.99 3.73 -2.16
N THR A 176 -35.97 4.86 -2.88
CA THR A 176 -35.15 5.05 -4.09
C THR A 176 -33.87 5.88 -3.87
N GLY A 177 -33.64 6.35 -2.64
CA GLY A 177 -32.46 7.11 -2.26
C GLY A 177 -31.21 6.24 -2.09
N THR A 178 -30.02 6.82 -2.26
CA THR A 178 -28.75 6.08 -2.18
C THR A 178 -27.69 6.84 -1.38
N VAL A 179 -26.99 6.15 -0.47
CA VAL A 179 -25.75 6.66 0.14
C VAL A 179 -24.57 5.95 -0.50
N SER A 180 -23.63 6.70 -1.05
CA SER A 180 -22.52 6.16 -1.84
C SER A 180 -21.17 6.75 -1.44
N ILE A 181 -20.11 6.13 -1.94
CA ILE A 181 -18.74 6.63 -1.92
C ILE A 181 -18.19 6.57 -3.34
N VAL A 182 -17.30 7.49 -3.68
CA VAL A 182 -16.56 7.45 -4.94
C VAL A 182 -15.17 6.91 -4.66
N THR A 183 -14.82 5.78 -5.25
CA THR A 183 -13.52 5.15 -5.05
C THR A 183 -12.50 5.61 -6.11
N GLU A 184 -11.22 5.48 -5.78
CA GLU A 184 -10.13 5.56 -6.74
C GLU A 184 -8.98 4.62 -6.35
N GLU A 185 -8.19 4.25 -7.35
CA GLU A 185 -6.95 3.50 -7.17
C GLU A 185 -5.76 4.41 -7.46
N LYS A 186 -4.68 4.26 -6.68
CA LYS A 186 -3.42 4.96 -6.92
C LYS A 186 -2.26 3.97 -7.01
N THR A 187 -1.21 4.37 -7.73
CA THR A 187 0.05 3.64 -7.78
C THR A 187 1.17 4.49 -7.21
N ALA A 188 2.20 3.84 -6.66
CA ALA A 188 3.36 4.49 -6.08
C ALA A 188 4.61 3.63 -6.32
N THR A 189 5.68 4.23 -6.85
CA THR A 189 6.99 3.57 -6.97
C THR A 189 7.82 3.88 -5.72
N PRO A 190 8.42 2.89 -5.04
CA PRO A 190 9.19 3.12 -3.82
C PRO A 190 10.29 4.18 -3.98
N THR A 191 10.39 5.11 -3.03
CA THR A 191 11.48 6.09 -2.94
C THR A 191 12.21 6.01 -1.60
N LYS A 192 13.38 6.65 -1.51
CA LYS A 192 14.14 6.76 -0.25
C LYS A 192 13.44 7.60 0.83
N ALA A 193 12.52 8.48 0.44
CA ALA A 193 11.72 9.31 1.35
C ALA A 193 10.30 8.75 1.52
N PRO A 194 9.62 9.03 2.65
CA PRO A 194 8.20 8.72 2.82
C PRO A 194 7.33 9.34 1.72
N GLN A 195 6.28 8.62 1.33
CA GLN A 195 5.31 9.07 0.31
C GLN A 195 3.91 9.12 0.92
N ASP A 196 3.32 10.31 0.92
CA ASP A 196 1.93 10.49 1.33
C ASP A 196 0.99 10.23 0.14
N ILE A 197 0.34 9.07 0.14
CA ILE A 197 -0.67 8.72 -0.86
C ILE A 197 -2.05 9.14 -0.34
N THR A 198 -2.46 10.35 -0.71
CA THR A 198 -3.76 10.91 -0.32
C THR A 198 -4.78 10.77 -1.45
N PRO A 199 -6.07 10.50 -1.15
CA PRO A 199 -7.08 10.48 -2.19
C PRO A 199 -7.31 11.88 -2.78
N THR A 200 -7.77 11.93 -4.03
CA THR A 200 -8.34 13.14 -4.63
C THR A 200 -9.53 13.60 -3.80
N THR A 201 -9.67 14.92 -3.61
CA THR A 201 -10.78 15.51 -2.84
C THR A 201 -12.13 14.96 -3.30
N GLY A 202 -12.93 14.51 -2.33
CA GLY A 202 -14.25 13.92 -2.57
C GLY A 202 -14.24 12.41 -2.84
N LYS A 203 -13.07 11.76 -2.91
CA LYS A 203 -12.95 10.31 -3.13
C LYS A 203 -12.33 9.59 -1.93
N VAL A 204 -12.37 8.26 -2.00
CA VAL A 204 -11.70 7.36 -1.06
C VAL A 204 -10.82 6.37 -1.82
N LEU A 205 -9.67 6.01 -1.25
CA LEU A 205 -8.79 5.01 -1.86
C LEU A 205 -9.41 3.62 -1.68
N SER A 206 -9.72 2.92 -2.77
CA SER A 206 -10.09 1.49 -2.74
C SER A 206 -8.89 0.57 -2.84
N LYS A 207 -7.80 1.05 -3.46
CA LYS A 207 -6.56 0.29 -3.64
C LYS A 207 -5.37 1.23 -3.80
N VAL A 208 -4.24 0.86 -3.20
CA VAL A 208 -2.94 1.46 -3.50
C VAL A 208 -2.02 0.34 -3.97
N THR A 209 -1.49 0.46 -5.18
CA THR A 209 -0.51 -0.49 -5.73
C THR A 209 0.89 0.10 -5.54
N VAL A 210 1.72 -0.57 -4.74
CA VAL A 210 3.14 -0.22 -4.62
C VAL A 210 3.91 -1.03 -5.65
N GLU A 211 4.59 -0.34 -6.57
CA GLU A 211 5.39 -0.98 -7.61
C GLU A 211 6.67 -1.59 -7.02
N ALA A 212 7.34 -2.43 -7.80
CA ALA A 212 8.64 -2.96 -7.42
C ALA A 212 9.66 -1.81 -7.25
N ILE A 213 10.63 -2.03 -6.36
CA ILE A 213 11.78 -1.12 -6.25
C ILE A 213 12.50 -1.13 -7.62
N PRO A 214 12.76 0.05 -8.23
CA PRO A 214 13.48 0.10 -9.50
C PRO A 214 14.81 -0.66 -9.41
N ALA A 215 15.14 -1.42 -10.45
CA ALA A 215 16.32 -2.27 -10.47
C ALA A 215 17.59 -1.49 -10.12
N GLU A 216 17.73 -0.25 -10.60
CA GLU A 216 18.88 0.63 -10.32
C GLU A 216 19.21 0.85 -8.83
N PHE A 217 18.24 0.66 -7.91
CA PHE A 217 18.48 0.80 -6.47
C PHE A 217 18.86 -0.51 -5.76
N VAL A 218 18.82 -1.65 -6.47
CA VAL A 218 19.16 -2.98 -5.95
C VAL A 218 20.15 -3.70 -6.89
N ASP A 219 20.47 -3.10 -8.04
CA ASP A 219 21.31 -3.71 -9.04
C ASP A 219 22.77 -3.71 -8.58
N THR A 220 23.25 -4.92 -8.31
CA THR A 220 24.64 -5.25 -8.00
C THR A 220 25.16 -6.25 -9.03
N SER A 221 24.53 -6.31 -10.22
CA SER A 221 24.90 -7.23 -11.30
C SER A 221 26.20 -6.84 -11.99
N ASP A 222 26.61 -5.58 -11.89
CA ASP A 222 27.90 -5.07 -12.35
C ASP A 222 29.03 -5.31 -11.34
N ALA A 223 28.71 -5.77 -10.11
CA ALA A 223 29.71 -6.11 -9.12
C ALA A 223 30.40 -7.44 -9.50
N THR A 224 31.71 -7.39 -9.76
CA THR A 224 32.50 -8.56 -10.19
C THR A 224 33.37 -9.17 -9.09
N ALA A 225 33.39 -8.60 -7.88
CA ALA A 225 34.27 -9.02 -6.81
C ALA A 225 33.94 -10.45 -6.33
N ALA A 226 34.91 -11.35 -6.39
CA ALA A 226 34.82 -12.68 -5.79
C ALA A 226 35.19 -12.63 -4.30
N ALA A 227 34.76 -13.64 -3.53
CA ALA A 227 35.12 -13.77 -2.11
C ALA A 227 36.64 -13.69 -1.87
N GLY A 228 37.45 -14.31 -2.76
CA GLY A 228 38.92 -14.28 -2.68
C GLY A 228 39.57 -12.92 -3.01
N GLU A 229 38.80 -11.94 -3.48
CA GLU A 229 39.26 -10.57 -3.77
C GLU A 229 38.86 -9.58 -2.66
N ILE A 230 38.03 -10.01 -1.71
CA ILE A 230 37.55 -9.22 -0.59
C ILE A 230 38.30 -9.66 0.66
N LEU A 231 38.84 -8.71 1.44
CA LEU A 231 39.54 -8.99 2.69
C LEU A 231 38.69 -9.80 3.67
N ASP A 232 39.31 -10.77 4.34
CA ASP A 232 38.70 -11.53 5.42
C ASP A 232 38.07 -10.62 6.48
N GLY A 233 36.86 -10.97 6.91
CA GLY A 233 36.02 -10.16 7.80
C GLY A 233 35.34 -8.93 7.15
N LYS A 234 35.54 -8.67 5.86
CA LYS A 234 34.76 -7.67 5.09
C LYS A 234 33.68 -8.36 4.26
N THR A 235 32.60 -7.65 3.97
CA THR A 235 31.47 -8.19 3.21
C THR A 235 31.05 -7.23 2.10
N ALA A 236 30.60 -7.76 0.97
CA ALA A 236 29.99 -7.02 -0.12
C ALA A 236 28.65 -7.67 -0.52
N TYR A 237 27.81 -6.94 -1.26
CA TYR A 237 26.60 -7.49 -1.87
C TYR A 237 26.82 -7.55 -3.39
N ILE A 238 26.75 -8.75 -3.97
CA ILE A 238 26.93 -9.02 -5.40
C ILE A 238 25.74 -9.83 -5.90
N GLY A 239 25.05 -9.36 -6.95
CA GLY A 239 23.81 -9.98 -7.43
C GLY A 239 22.73 -10.15 -6.35
N GLY A 240 22.68 -9.25 -5.37
CA GLY A 240 21.76 -9.30 -4.22
C GLY A 240 22.15 -10.31 -3.13
N LEU A 241 23.25 -11.06 -3.30
CA LEU A 241 23.76 -12.00 -2.30
C LEU A 241 24.88 -11.36 -1.48
N LYS A 242 24.87 -11.58 -0.16
CA LYS A 242 25.96 -11.20 0.72
C LYS A 242 27.14 -12.14 0.49
N VAL A 243 28.26 -11.59 0.03
CA VAL A 243 29.54 -12.31 -0.14
C VAL A 243 30.48 -11.88 0.97
N GLU A 244 30.99 -12.85 1.70
CA GLU A 244 32.01 -12.65 2.73
C GLU A 244 33.41 -12.84 2.13
N GLY A 245 34.32 -11.92 2.44
CA GLY A 245 35.68 -11.99 1.96
C GLY A 245 36.48 -13.12 2.57
N THR A 246 37.37 -13.71 1.79
CA THR A 246 38.28 -14.78 2.22
C THR A 246 39.75 -14.44 1.94
N MET A 247 40.03 -13.24 1.41
CA MET A 247 41.40 -12.80 1.16
C MET A 247 42.12 -12.56 2.48
N ALA A 248 43.13 -13.39 2.76
CA ALA A 248 43.97 -13.23 3.95
C ALA A 248 44.70 -11.88 3.96
N ASN A 249 44.80 -11.27 5.14
CA ASN A 249 45.63 -10.10 5.38
C ASN A 249 46.96 -10.53 6.00
N ASN A 250 48.02 -10.57 5.19
CA ASN A 250 49.36 -11.00 5.62
C ASN A 250 50.19 -9.85 6.22
N GLY A 251 49.72 -8.60 6.14
CA GLY A 251 50.41 -7.43 6.69
C GLY A 251 51.80 -7.22 6.10
N ALA A 252 52.76 -6.83 6.96
CA ALA A 252 54.17 -6.71 6.60
C ALA A 252 54.89 -8.03 6.83
N VAL A 253 55.19 -8.76 5.75
CA VAL A 253 55.94 -10.01 5.80
C VAL A 253 57.44 -9.73 5.64
N ALA A 254 58.25 -10.15 6.62
CA ALA A 254 59.71 -10.02 6.56
C ALA A 254 60.40 -11.41 6.56
N LYS A 255 61.42 -11.59 5.72
CA LYS A 255 62.20 -12.82 5.65
C LYS A 255 63.69 -12.55 5.36
N THR A 256 64.57 -13.15 6.14
CA THR A 256 66.01 -13.21 5.84
C THR A 256 66.33 -14.55 5.20
N LEU A 257 67.03 -14.53 4.07
CA LEU A 257 67.53 -15.71 3.35
C LEU A 257 68.99 -15.98 3.75
N ASP A 258 69.39 -17.24 3.66
CA ASP A 258 70.76 -17.67 3.93
C ASP A 258 71.21 -18.77 2.95
N SER A 259 72.38 -19.35 3.20
CA SER A 259 72.93 -20.42 2.35
C SER A 259 72.11 -21.72 2.35
N THR A 260 71.18 -21.88 3.28
CA THR A 260 70.30 -23.07 3.39
C THR A 260 68.88 -22.78 2.90
N THR A 261 68.44 -21.53 2.97
CA THR A 261 67.11 -21.06 2.57
C THR A 261 67.27 -20.00 1.49
N THR A 262 67.40 -20.45 0.25
CA THR A 262 67.75 -19.59 -0.89
C THR A 262 66.54 -18.96 -1.59
N SER A 263 65.32 -19.31 -1.19
CA SER A 263 64.08 -18.79 -1.77
C SER A 263 62.98 -18.65 -0.74
N PHE A 264 62.11 -17.66 -0.91
CA PHE A 264 60.91 -17.46 -0.10
C PHE A 264 59.70 -17.22 -1.01
N THR A 265 58.67 -18.07 -0.87
CA THR A 265 57.39 -17.89 -1.55
C THR A 265 56.55 -16.90 -0.77
N ILE A 266 56.18 -15.79 -1.40
CA ILE A 266 55.28 -14.80 -0.81
C ILE A 266 53.87 -15.40 -0.76
N PRO A 267 53.23 -15.49 0.43
CA PRO A 267 51.87 -16.03 0.54
C PRO A 267 50.87 -15.20 -0.29
N ALA A 268 49.90 -15.87 -0.90
CA ALA A 268 48.78 -15.18 -1.54
C ALA A 268 47.97 -14.38 -0.49
N GLY A 269 47.40 -13.26 -0.91
CA GLY A 269 46.62 -12.35 -0.05
C GLY A 269 47.15 -10.92 -0.07
N TYR A 270 46.59 -10.08 0.80
CA TYR A 270 46.97 -8.68 0.92
C TYR A 270 48.26 -8.52 1.72
N HIS A 271 49.17 -7.67 1.25
CA HIS A 271 50.38 -7.24 1.93
C HIS A 271 50.38 -5.71 2.03
N ASP A 272 50.86 -5.15 3.13
CA ASP A 272 50.78 -3.70 3.39
C ASP A 272 51.88 -2.87 2.70
N GLY A 273 52.69 -3.51 1.85
CA GLY A 273 53.79 -2.89 1.11
C GLY A 273 55.05 -2.59 1.94
N LYS A 274 55.09 -2.94 3.23
CA LYS A 274 56.25 -2.71 4.12
C LYS A 274 57.10 -3.96 4.36
N GLY A 275 56.71 -5.09 3.78
CA GLY A 275 57.47 -6.33 3.86
C GLY A 275 58.87 -6.23 3.23
N THR A 276 59.82 -7.01 3.74
CA THR A 276 61.21 -7.02 3.26
C THR A 276 61.73 -8.44 3.09
N VAL A 277 62.51 -8.67 2.04
CA VAL A 277 63.31 -9.89 1.87
C VAL A 277 64.77 -9.49 1.78
N GLY A 278 65.59 -9.99 2.70
CA GLY A 278 66.98 -9.57 2.84
C GLY A 278 67.93 -10.76 2.99
N ILE A 279 69.22 -10.45 2.97
CA ILE A 279 70.30 -11.37 3.33
C ILE A 279 71.20 -10.66 4.33
N ASP A 280 71.69 -11.39 5.32
CA ASP A 280 72.71 -10.87 6.21
C ASP A 280 74.09 -11.17 5.63
N VAL A 281 74.82 -10.11 5.29
CA VAL A 281 76.11 -10.23 4.64
C VAL A 281 77.26 -10.18 5.63
N GLU A 282 78.36 -10.83 5.29
CA GLU A 282 79.64 -10.68 5.99
C GLU A 282 80.82 -10.78 5.02
N THR A 283 81.99 -10.36 5.50
CA THR A 283 83.28 -10.52 4.82
C THR A 283 84.21 -11.31 5.73
N LYS A 284 85.12 -12.08 5.14
CA LYS A 284 86.14 -12.84 5.87
C LYS A 284 87.52 -12.65 5.25
N THR A 285 88.56 -12.87 6.03
CA THR A 285 89.95 -12.88 5.55
C THR A 285 90.55 -14.28 5.70
N ALA A 286 91.51 -14.61 4.84
CA ALA A 286 92.31 -15.83 4.95
C ALA A 286 93.78 -15.55 4.58
N THR A 287 94.71 -15.98 5.43
CA THR A 287 96.15 -15.90 5.15
C THR A 287 96.61 -17.25 4.57
N PRO A 288 97.28 -17.29 3.41
CA PRO A 288 97.74 -18.54 2.79
C PRO A 288 98.60 -19.41 3.71
N THR A 289 98.37 -20.72 3.67
CA THR A 289 99.16 -21.76 4.37
C THR A 289 99.51 -22.91 3.43
N GLU A 290 100.33 -23.86 3.88
CA GLU A 290 100.68 -25.06 3.11
C GLU A 290 99.53 -26.07 2.97
N SER A 291 98.42 -25.87 3.68
CA SER A 291 97.23 -26.73 3.63
C SER A 291 96.01 -26.00 3.06
N GLN A 292 95.07 -26.77 2.50
CA GLN A 292 93.80 -26.23 2.00
C GLN A 292 93.02 -25.55 3.14
N GLN A 293 92.44 -24.38 2.86
CA GLN A 293 91.60 -23.63 3.79
C GLN A 293 90.18 -23.57 3.26
N THR A 294 89.19 -23.87 4.12
CA THR A 294 87.77 -23.68 3.82
C THR A 294 87.30 -22.41 4.51
N VAL A 295 86.82 -21.43 3.72
CA VAL A 295 86.21 -20.20 4.25
C VAL A 295 84.70 -20.32 4.08
N ALA A 296 84.00 -20.66 5.15
CA ALA A 296 82.55 -20.77 5.18
C ALA A 296 81.91 -19.54 5.83
N PRO A 297 80.71 -19.09 5.39
CA PRO A 297 79.95 -18.08 6.10
C PRO A 297 79.59 -18.54 7.51
N THR A 298 79.37 -17.58 8.40
CA THR A 298 78.70 -17.81 9.68
C THR A 298 77.26 -18.27 9.39
N ALA A 299 76.74 -19.20 10.20
CA ALA A 299 75.36 -19.68 10.03
C ALA A 299 74.37 -18.49 9.98
N GLY A 300 73.45 -18.52 9.01
CA GLY A 300 72.50 -17.42 8.76
C GLY A 300 73.04 -16.26 7.92
N LYS A 301 74.31 -16.29 7.48
CA LYS A 301 74.92 -15.22 6.67
C LYS A 301 75.40 -15.68 5.29
N VAL A 302 75.66 -14.71 4.43
CA VAL A 302 76.22 -14.88 3.09
C VAL A 302 77.54 -14.11 2.97
N LEU A 303 78.58 -14.74 2.42
CA LEU A 303 79.85 -14.08 2.14
C LEU A 303 79.70 -13.16 0.92
N THR A 304 79.99 -11.88 1.09
CA THR A 304 80.06 -10.92 -0.02
C THR A 304 81.47 -10.77 -0.57
N ALA A 305 82.49 -11.00 0.27
CA ALA A 305 83.88 -11.02 -0.13
C ALA A 305 84.70 -11.91 0.80
N VAL A 306 85.74 -12.52 0.23
CA VAL A 306 86.83 -13.16 0.97
C VAL A 306 88.13 -12.49 0.56
N THR A 307 88.80 -11.83 1.50
CA THR A 307 90.09 -11.17 1.26
C THR A 307 91.22 -12.15 1.57
N VAL A 308 92.00 -12.51 0.55
CA VAL A 308 93.17 -13.37 0.73
C VAL A 308 94.41 -12.51 0.94
N GLU A 309 95.07 -12.67 2.08
CA GLU A 309 96.28 -11.93 2.41
C GLU A 309 97.50 -12.44 1.63
N ALA A 310 98.59 -11.67 1.64
CA ALA A 310 99.83 -12.07 0.97
C ALA A 310 100.41 -13.36 1.58
N ILE A 311 101.09 -14.16 0.74
CA ILE A 311 101.84 -15.34 1.20
C ILE A 311 102.86 -14.89 2.27
N PRO A 312 102.90 -15.49 3.47
CA PRO A 312 103.84 -15.12 4.51
C PRO A 312 105.30 -15.11 4.03
N ALA A 313 106.07 -14.06 4.40
CA ALA A 313 107.43 -13.83 3.93
C ALA A 313 108.38 -15.02 4.15
N ARG A 314 108.21 -15.77 5.24
CA ARG A 314 108.97 -17.00 5.54
C ARG A 314 108.93 -18.07 4.45
N TYR A 315 107.87 -18.10 3.63
CA TYR A 315 107.75 -19.04 2.50
C TYR A 315 108.37 -18.52 1.20
N LYS A 316 108.94 -17.30 1.22
CA LYS A 316 109.65 -16.66 0.11
C LYS A 316 111.04 -16.14 0.49
N ASP A 317 111.47 -16.39 1.73
CA ASP A 317 112.70 -15.81 2.26
C ASP A 317 113.92 -16.62 1.81
N THR A 318 114.55 -16.16 0.74
CA THR A 318 115.82 -16.70 0.24
C THR A 318 117.03 -15.89 0.77
N THR A 319 116.84 -14.94 1.69
CA THR A 319 117.95 -14.14 2.25
C THR A 319 119.03 -14.94 2.98
N PRO A 320 118.77 -16.09 3.65
CA PRO A 320 119.85 -16.87 4.24
C PRO A 320 120.67 -17.70 3.23
N VAL A 321 120.31 -17.68 1.93
CA VAL A 321 121.06 -18.39 0.88
C VAL A 321 122.20 -17.50 0.39
N THR A 322 123.43 -17.79 0.81
CA THR A 322 124.63 -17.04 0.41
C THR A 322 125.50 -17.74 -0.65
N ALA A 323 125.17 -18.99 -0.99
CA ALA A 323 125.91 -19.76 -1.99
C ALA A 323 125.66 -19.23 -3.41
N ALA A 324 126.71 -19.03 -4.19
CA ALA A 324 126.66 -18.79 -5.63
C ALA A 324 126.67 -20.12 -6.41
N ALA A 325 126.42 -20.07 -7.73
CA ALA A 325 126.50 -21.26 -8.59
C ALA A 325 127.86 -21.97 -8.46
N ALA A 326 128.95 -21.22 -8.35
CA ALA A 326 130.29 -21.76 -8.16
C ALA A 326 130.52 -22.45 -6.80
N ASP A 327 129.66 -22.23 -5.80
CA ASP A 327 129.76 -22.83 -4.47
C ASP A 327 128.98 -24.14 -4.33
N VAL A 328 128.14 -24.46 -5.34
CA VAL A 328 127.28 -25.63 -5.36
C VAL A 328 127.79 -26.61 -6.42
N LEU A 329 127.79 -27.90 -6.10
CA LEU A 329 128.19 -28.97 -7.02
C LEU A 329 127.34 -28.97 -8.29
N ASP A 330 128.00 -29.24 -9.42
CA ASP A 330 127.34 -29.48 -10.71
C ASP A 330 126.22 -30.53 -10.58
N GLY A 331 125.05 -30.24 -11.16
CA GLY A 331 123.84 -31.06 -11.04
C GLY A 331 123.05 -30.91 -9.72
N LYS A 332 123.46 -30.04 -8.79
CA LYS A 332 122.66 -29.67 -7.59
C LYS A 332 122.07 -28.27 -7.74
N PHE A 333 120.88 -28.05 -7.17
CA PHE A 333 120.15 -26.78 -7.29
C PHE A 333 119.97 -26.11 -5.93
N ILE A 334 120.06 -24.78 -5.92
CA ILE A 334 119.63 -23.92 -4.83
C ILE A 334 118.56 -22.95 -5.34
N VAL A 335 117.66 -22.50 -4.46
CA VAL A 335 116.64 -21.50 -4.81
C VAL A 335 117.09 -20.14 -4.28
N THR A 336 117.29 -19.19 -5.18
CA THR A 336 117.67 -17.80 -4.87
C THR A 336 116.51 -16.85 -5.19
N GLY A 337 116.66 -15.57 -4.89
CA GLY A 337 115.63 -14.55 -5.17
C GLY A 337 115.28 -14.40 -6.65
N THR A 338 116.12 -14.90 -7.58
CA THR A 338 115.88 -14.88 -9.03
C THR A 338 115.38 -16.22 -9.58
N GLY A 339 115.23 -17.25 -8.73
CA GLY A 339 114.77 -18.59 -9.11
C GLY A 339 115.77 -19.70 -8.75
N ALA A 340 115.52 -20.88 -9.30
CA ALA A 340 116.41 -22.03 -9.13
C ALA A 340 117.70 -21.82 -9.93
N VAL A 341 118.84 -21.94 -9.27
CA VAL A 341 120.18 -21.82 -9.84
C VAL A 341 120.88 -23.17 -9.69
N GLU A 342 121.44 -23.68 -10.78
CA GLU A 342 122.26 -24.89 -10.81
C GLU A 342 123.70 -24.57 -10.37
N GLY A 343 124.29 -25.48 -9.59
CA GLY A 343 125.70 -25.42 -9.23
C GLY A 343 126.60 -25.63 -10.44
N THR A 344 127.78 -25.02 -10.44
CA THR A 344 128.79 -25.17 -11.49
C THR A 344 130.12 -25.66 -10.93
N MET A 345 130.22 -25.95 -9.63
CA MET A 345 131.45 -26.47 -9.04
C MET A 345 131.71 -27.88 -9.58
N PRO A 346 132.79 -28.11 -10.36
CA PRO A 346 133.10 -29.44 -10.86
C PRO A 346 133.41 -30.38 -9.71
N ASN A 347 132.92 -31.62 -9.79
CA ASN A 347 133.34 -32.69 -8.89
C ASN A 347 134.51 -33.45 -9.51
N ASN A 348 135.72 -33.14 -9.06
CA ASN A 348 136.95 -33.74 -9.58
C ASN A 348 137.25 -35.12 -8.95
N GLY A 349 136.41 -35.59 -8.01
CA GLY A 349 136.61 -36.86 -7.31
C GLY A 349 137.92 -36.91 -6.52
N ALA A 350 138.50 -38.11 -6.39
CA ALA A 350 139.81 -38.28 -5.78
C ALA A 350 140.92 -37.98 -6.80
N VAL A 351 141.81 -37.04 -6.49
CA VAL A 351 142.88 -36.62 -7.40
C VAL A 351 144.21 -37.25 -6.98
N ASN A 352 144.65 -38.29 -7.68
CA ASN A 352 145.95 -38.93 -7.46
C ASN A 352 146.90 -38.59 -8.61
N LYS A 353 148.09 -38.07 -8.30
CA LYS A 353 149.13 -37.73 -9.29
C LYS A 353 150.50 -38.23 -8.86
N THR A 354 151.37 -38.48 -9.82
CA THR A 354 152.77 -38.85 -9.58
C THR A 354 153.67 -37.84 -10.30
N ILE A 355 154.74 -37.39 -9.67
CA ILE A 355 155.75 -36.50 -10.27
C ILE A 355 157.12 -37.18 -10.23
N ASP A 356 157.95 -36.96 -11.24
CA ASP A 356 159.25 -37.63 -11.36
C ASP A 356 160.38 -36.98 -10.54
N GLY A 357 160.16 -35.75 -10.05
CA GLY A 357 161.14 -34.97 -9.30
C GLY A 357 162.38 -34.54 -10.09
N LEU A 358 162.50 -34.91 -11.37
CA LEU A 358 163.64 -34.67 -12.24
C LEU A 358 163.30 -33.67 -13.36
N THR A 359 162.17 -33.85 -14.04
CA THR A 359 161.67 -32.95 -15.09
C THR A 359 160.35 -32.26 -14.71
N GLU A 360 159.59 -32.84 -13.78
CA GLU A 360 158.37 -32.27 -13.19
C GLU A 360 158.51 -32.15 -11.66
N THR A 361 158.46 -30.92 -11.16
CA THR A 361 158.59 -30.60 -9.72
C THR A 361 157.28 -30.14 -9.06
N SER A 362 156.15 -30.16 -9.77
CA SER A 362 154.84 -29.80 -9.23
C SER A 362 153.69 -30.49 -9.96
N ALA A 363 152.60 -30.79 -9.24
CA ALA A 363 151.38 -31.34 -9.80
C ALA A 363 150.23 -30.32 -9.71
N ALA A 364 149.63 -29.94 -10.85
CA ALA A 364 148.46 -29.07 -10.85
C ALA A 364 147.20 -29.84 -10.41
N ILE A 365 146.51 -29.35 -9.37
CA ILE A 365 145.21 -29.88 -8.93
C ILE A 365 144.10 -29.01 -9.56
N PRO A 366 143.13 -29.59 -10.28
CA PRO A 366 142.05 -28.83 -10.89
C PRO A 366 141.16 -28.16 -9.84
N ALA A 367 140.67 -26.96 -10.15
CA ALA A 367 139.69 -26.26 -9.33
C ALA A 367 138.37 -27.04 -9.27
N GLY A 368 137.75 -27.11 -8.09
CA GLY A 368 136.51 -27.83 -7.85
C GLY A 368 136.54 -28.60 -6.53
N TYR A 369 135.49 -29.39 -6.28
CA TYR A 369 135.44 -30.26 -5.13
C TYR A 369 136.30 -31.50 -5.38
N THR A 370 137.24 -31.78 -4.48
CA THR A 370 137.98 -33.05 -4.44
C THR A 370 137.58 -33.81 -3.19
N THR A 371 137.39 -35.12 -3.31
CA THR A 371 137.10 -35.99 -2.16
C THR A 371 138.37 -36.34 -1.37
N GLY A 372 139.53 -35.78 -1.74
CA GLY A 372 140.87 -36.15 -1.26
C GLY A 372 141.79 -36.65 -2.40
N GLY A 373 142.97 -37.17 -2.06
CA GLY A 373 143.92 -37.75 -3.03
C GLY A 373 145.39 -37.60 -2.61
N THR A 374 146.32 -38.22 -3.35
CA THR A 374 147.77 -38.20 -3.06
C THR A 374 148.60 -37.72 -4.25
N VAL A 375 149.61 -36.89 -3.98
CA VAL A 375 150.69 -36.61 -4.93
C VAL A 375 151.95 -37.34 -4.45
N SER A 376 152.50 -38.22 -5.28
CA SER A 376 153.65 -39.07 -4.92
C SER A 376 154.85 -38.80 -5.85
N LEU A 377 156.08 -38.94 -5.34
CA LEU A 377 157.27 -39.02 -6.19
C LEU A 377 157.49 -40.45 -6.67
N ASP A 378 157.84 -40.62 -7.94
CA ASP A 378 158.31 -41.93 -8.44
C ASP A 378 159.83 -42.10 -8.25
N SER A 379 160.34 -43.28 -8.59
CA SER A 379 161.75 -43.66 -8.41
C SER A 379 162.68 -43.08 -9.47
N SER A 380 162.22 -42.19 -10.36
CA SER A 380 163.05 -41.67 -11.46
C SER A 380 164.31 -40.97 -10.97
N ILE A 381 164.26 -40.31 -9.81
CA ILE A 381 165.44 -39.67 -9.21
C ILE A 381 166.42 -40.68 -8.58
N GLU A 382 165.90 -41.83 -8.15
CA GLU A 382 166.67 -42.94 -7.58
C GLU A 382 167.37 -43.72 -8.69
N ASP A 383 166.68 -43.95 -9.82
CA ASP A 383 167.22 -44.57 -11.02
C ASP A 383 168.30 -43.68 -11.68
N ALA A 384 168.12 -42.35 -11.69
CA ALA A 384 169.10 -41.40 -12.20
C ALA A 384 170.40 -41.38 -11.36
N LEU A 385 170.29 -41.46 -10.02
CA LEU A 385 171.46 -41.50 -9.12
C LEU A 385 172.21 -42.83 -9.17
N ALA A 386 171.52 -43.96 -9.41
CA ALA A 386 172.15 -45.29 -9.51
C ALA A 386 172.99 -45.48 -10.77
N SER A 387 172.87 -44.57 -11.75
CA SER A 387 173.62 -44.58 -13.02
C SER A 387 174.95 -43.81 -12.99
N ILE A 388 175.36 -43.31 -11.81
CA ILE A 388 176.56 -42.51 -11.51
C ILE A 388 177.51 -43.32 -10.62
#